data_AF-K5WAZ5-F1
#
_entry.id   AF-K5WAZ5-F1
#
_cell.length_a   1.000
_cell.length_b   1.000
_cell.length_c   1.000
_cell.angle_alpha   90.00
_cell.angle_beta   90.00
_cell.angle_gamma   90.00
#
_symmetry.space_group_name_H-M   'P 1'
#
loop_
_entity.id
_entity.type
_entity.pdbx_description
1 polymer ?
#
loop_
_entity_poly.entity_id
_entity_poly.type
_entity_poly.pdbx_seq_one_letter_code
_entity_poly.pdbx_strand_id
1 'polypeptide(L)'
;MSTSKCPRFSAVQQAILAEIERPDFSAALPPLSDTSWLLILNGSRWQREENERLEFLGDALMYATIGRQLYTKIPLGTPGLYSILRAALHSNQTFSRLAEKLDILAVSGRALQSLTARTFGEGTMTSFKSWGQVKATADLFETIIGTYFNEAGFEALCEWSAELYQRLIVAGKNAYLSQSLVGARISAFAYATRRADVSPVIYHAEKANPSQDVYFGSIL
;
A
#
# COMPACT_ATOMS: atom_id res chain seq x y z
N MET A 1 -3.89 -21.37 6.91
CA MET A 1 -5.07 -20.51 6.64
C MET A 1 -4.65 -19.41 5.67
N SER A 2 -5.02 -19.53 4.39
CA SER A 2 -4.74 -18.50 3.39
C SER A 2 -5.75 -17.36 3.59
N THR A 3 -5.33 -16.27 4.21
CA THR A 3 -6.09 -15.03 4.18
C THR A 3 -5.97 -14.50 2.75
N SER A 4 -6.99 -14.72 1.92
CA SER A 4 -7.06 -14.12 0.60
C SER A 4 -7.08 -12.60 0.78
N LYS A 5 -5.90 -11.97 0.66
CA LYS A 5 -5.77 -10.51 0.73
C LYS A 5 -6.75 -9.89 -0.26
N CYS A 6 -7.42 -8.81 0.18
CA CYS A 6 -8.37 -8.06 -0.64
C CYS A 6 -7.78 -7.83 -2.05
N PRO A 7 -8.49 -8.20 -3.14
CA PRO A 7 -7.97 -8.09 -4.50
C PRO A 7 -7.42 -6.70 -4.85
N ARG A 8 -8.05 -5.65 -4.29
CA ARG A 8 -7.58 -4.26 -4.44
C ARG A 8 -6.21 -4.03 -3.81
N PHE A 9 -5.98 -4.54 -2.60
CA PHE A 9 -4.67 -4.42 -1.94
C PHE A 9 -3.59 -5.10 -2.76
N SER A 10 -3.84 -6.33 -3.22
CA SER A 10 -2.87 -7.10 -4.01
C SER A 10 -2.48 -6.38 -5.31
N ALA A 11 -3.44 -5.81 -6.03
CA ALA A 11 -3.17 -5.04 -7.25
C ALA A 11 -2.38 -3.75 -6.97
N VAL A 12 -2.72 -3.04 -5.90
CA VAL A 12 -2.00 -1.83 -5.48
C VAL A 12 -0.56 -2.16 -5.09
N GLN A 13 -0.36 -3.22 -4.28
CA GLN A 13 0.97 -3.67 -3.87
C GLN A 13 1.82 -4.04 -5.09
N GLN A 14 1.27 -4.82 -6.04
CA GLN A 14 1.99 -5.20 -7.26
C GLN A 14 2.39 -3.98 -8.09
N ALA A 15 1.50 -3.00 -8.26
CA ALA A 15 1.81 -1.79 -9.03
C ALA A 15 2.92 -0.95 -8.38
N ILE A 16 2.92 -0.85 -7.04
CA ILE A 16 3.98 -0.15 -6.29
C ILE A 16 5.32 -0.86 -6.47
N LEU A 17 5.35 -2.19 -6.29
CA LEU A 17 6.60 -2.95 -6.42
C LEU A 17 7.16 -2.90 -7.85
N ALA A 18 6.29 -3.01 -8.86
CA ALA A 18 6.68 -2.89 -10.26
C ALA A 18 7.25 -1.50 -10.58
N GLU A 19 6.73 -0.43 -9.97
CA GLU A 19 7.25 0.93 -10.15
C GLU A 19 8.68 1.08 -9.60
N ILE A 20 8.97 0.49 -8.44
CA ILE A 20 10.33 0.46 -7.84
C ILE A 20 11.31 -0.31 -8.73
N GLU A 21 10.85 -1.40 -9.34
CA GLU A 21 11.69 -2.26 -10.18
C GLU A 21 12.05 -1.62 -11.53
N ARG A 22 11.38 -0.54 -11.94
CA ARG A 22 11.67 0.14 -13.21
C ARG A 22 13.15 0.57 -13.31
N PRO A 23 13.82 0.36 -14.45
CA PRO A 23 15.22 0.78 -14.63
C PRO A 23 15.44 2.28 -14.43
N ASP A 24 14.44 3.09 -14.78
CA ASP A 24 14.44 4.55 -14.64
C ASP A 24 14.01 5.05 -13.25
N PHE A 25 13.76 4.15 -12.31
CA PHE A 25 13.48 4.54 -10.93
C PHE A 25 14.80 4.95 -10.26
N SER A 26 15.01 6.26 -10.20
CA SER A 26 16.14 6.88 -9.52
C SER A 26 15.64 7.57 -8.26
N ALA A 27 16.25 7.22 -7.13
CA ALA A 27 16.08 7.88 -5.86
C ALA A 27 17.32 7.62 -5.00
N ALA A 28 17.50 8.39 -3.94
CA ALA A 28 18.61 8.24 -3.00
C ALA A 28 18.08 8.03 -1.58
N LEU A 29 18.92 7.41 -0.74
CA LEU A 29 18.70 7.40 0.70
C LEU A 29 18.66 8.83 1.25
N PRO A 30 17.98 9.07 2.38
CA PRO A 30 18.05 10.38 2.99
C PRO A 30 19.51 10.63 3.40
N PRO A 31 20.00 11.87 3.24
CA PRO A 31 21.39 12.18 3.58
C PRO A 31 21.59 12.03 5.09
N LEU A 32 22.53 11.16 5.48
CA LEU A 32 22.94 10.96 6.86
C LEU A 32 24.41 11.29 7.02
N SER A 33 24.80 11.76 8.22
CA SER A 33 26.21 11.94 8.55
C SER A 33 26.96 10.60 8.60
N ASP A 34 28.27 10.63 8.34
CA ASP A 34 29.14 9.45 8.48
C ASP A 34 29.08 8.85 9.89
N THR A 35 28.92 9.70 10.91
CA THR A 35 28.80 9.27 12.31
C THR A 35 27.51 8.49 12.52
N SER A 36 26.39 8.96 11.98
CA SER A 36 25.13 8.24 12.05
C SER A 36 25.18 6.89 11.34
N TRP A 37 25.82 6.81 10.17
CA TRP A 37 26.06 5.53 9.52
C TRP A 37 26.88 4.58 10.39
N LEU A 38 27.97 5.06 10.99
CA LEU A 38 28.80 4.25 11.88
C LEU A 38 28.04 3.75 13.12
N LEU A 39 27.14 4.57 13.68
CA LEU A 39 26.29 4.17 14.79
C LEU A 39 25.29 3.11 14.37
N ILE A 40 24.53 3.30 13.28
CA ILE A 40 23.57 2.30 12.79
C ILE A 40 24.27 0.94 12.57
N LEU A 41 25.49 0.94 12.05
CA LEU A 41 26.26 -0.26 11.73
C LEU A 41 27.02 -0.86 12.92
N ASN A 42 27.05 -0.19 14.08
CA ASN A 42 27.78 -0.66 15.24
C ASN A 42 27.06 -1.84 15.90
N GLY A 43 27.74 -2.99 15.93
CA GLY A 43 27.22 -4.25 16.45
C GLY A 43 27.30 -4.40 17.98
N SER A 44 27.49 -3.33 18.76
CA SER A 44 27.40 -3.41 20.22
C SER A 44 25.98 -3.71 20.68
N ARG A 45 25.82 -4.28 21.89
CA ARG A 45 24.49 -4.55 22.44
C ARG A 45 23.66 -3.28 22.61
N TRP A 46 24.27 -2.25 23.20
CA TRP A 46 23.63 -0.95 23.44
C TRP A 46 23.14 -0.31 22.15
N GLN A 47 23.95 -0.37 21.09
CA GLN A 47 23.56 0.19 19.81
C GLN A 47 22.44 -0.60 19.13
N ARG A 48 22.39 -1.93 19.30
CA ARG A 48 21.25 -2.71 18.81
C ARG A 48 19.94 -2.32 19.49
N GLU A 49 19.97 -2.14 20.81
CA GLU A 49 18.80 -1.67 21.58
C GLU A 49 18.40 -0.25 21.13
N GLU A 50 19.36 0.62 20.81
CA GLU A 50 19.06 1.94 20.25
C GLU A 50 18.48 1.88 18.84
N ASN A 51 19.00 1.00 17.98
CA ASN A 51 18.46 0.82 16.63
C ASN A 51 17.02 0.31 16.68
N GLU A 52 16.64 -0.56 17.63
CA GLU A 52 15.25 -0.99 17.82
C GLU A 52 14.34 0.19 18.22
N ARG A 53 14.84 1.16 19.01
CA ARG A 53 14.11 2.40 19.33
C ARG A 53 13.97 3.31 18.10
N LEU A 54 15.02 3.41 17.28
CA LEU A 54 15.02 4.19 16.05
C LEU A 54 14.13 3.58 14.97
N GLU A 55 14.11 2.25 14.85
CA GLU A 55 13.16 1.48 14.01
C GLU A 55 11.73 1.86 14.36
N PHE A 56 11.35 1.76 15.64
CA PHE A 56 10.02 2.14 16.11
C PHE A 56 9.66 3.60 15.75
N LEU A 57 10.60 4.52 15.94
CA LEU A 57 10.39 5.93 15.61
C LEU A 57 10.21 6.12 14.09
N GLY A 58 11.07 5.50 13.29
CA GLY A 58 11.04 5.60 11.83
C GLY A 58 9.77 5.02 11.22
N ASP A 59 9.29 3.89 11.73
CA ASP A 59 8.02 3.26 11.33
C ASP A 59 6.85 4.23 11.52
N ALA A 60 6.71 4.78 12.73
CA ALA A 60 5.64 5.72 13.07
C ALA A 60 5.71 7.00 12.23
N LEU A 61 6.92 7.54 12.02
CA LEU A 61 7.14 8.72 11.20
C LEU A 61 6.76 8.50 9.74
N MET A 62 7.15 7.38 9.13
CA MET A 62 6.76 7.09 7.75
C MET A 62 5.27 6.86 7.60
N TYR A 63 4.63 6.21 8.56
CA TYR A 63 3.17 6.03 8.56
C TYR A 63 2.45 7.38 8.49
N ALA A 64 2.84 8.33 9.35
CA ALA A 64 2.28 9.67 9.39
C ALA A 64 2.60 10.47 8.11
N THR A 65 3.86 10.38 7.66
CA THR A 65 4.36 11.10 6.48
C THR A 65 3.63 10.66 5.21
N ILE A 66 3.46 9.35 4.97
CA ILE A 66 2.69 8.82 3.85
C ILE A 66 1.22 9.27 3.96
N GLY A 67 0.64 9.26 5.17
CA GLY A 67 -0.72 9.77 5.39
C GLY A 67 -0.89 11.23 4.95
N ARG A 68 0.04 12.11 5.37
CA ARG A 68 0.07 13.53 4.97
C ARG A 68 0.19 13.68 3.45
N GLN A 69 1.09 12.92 2.82
CA GLN A 69 1.28 12.96 1.37
C GLN A 69 0.03 12.52 0.61
N LEU A 70 -0.63 11.44 1.04
CA LEU A 70 -1.85 10.95 0.40
C LEU A 70 -3.00 11.96 0.47
N TYR A 71 -3.21 12.57 1.63
CA TYR A 71 -4.21 13.61 1.83
C TYR A 71 -3.95 14.83 0.92
N THR A 72 -2.69 15.24 0.82
CA THR A 72 -2.29 16.42 0.04
C THR A 72 -2.34 16.15 -1.47
N LYS A 73 -1.83 15.01 -1.93
CA LYS A 73 -1.68 14.69 -3.36
C LYS A 73 -2.98 14.13 -3.99
N ILE A 74 -3.96 13.73 -3.19
CA ILE A 74 -5.23 13.17 -3.67
C ILE A 74 -6.40 13.86 -2.92
N PRO A 75 -6.68 15.15 -3.14
CA PRO A 75 -7.63 15.92 -2.33
C PRO A 75 -9.08 15.38 -2.31
N LEU A 76 -9.47 14.59 -3.31
CA LEU A 76 -10.78 13.93 -3.40
C LEU A 76 -10.74 12.43 -3.09
N GLY A 77 -9.67 11.96 -2.45
CA GLY A 77 -9.52 10.56 -2.07
C GLY A 77 -10.47 10.15 -0.95
N THR A 78 -10.95 8.92 -1.02
CA THR A 78 -11.80 8.34 0.04
C THR A 78 -10.93 7.76 1.17
N PRO A 79 -11.45 7.66 2.41
CA PRO A 79 -10.73 6.98 3.49
C PRO A 79 -10.30 5.55 3.15
N GLY A 80 -11.12 4.82 2.37
CA GLY A 80 -10.78 3.47 1.91
C GLY A 80 -9.62 3.43 0.91
N LEU A 81 -9.51 4.42 0.02
CA LEU A 81 -8.35 4.59 -0.87
C LEU A 81 -7.09 4.87 -0.05
N TYR A 82 -7.15 5.83 0.87
CA TYR A 82 -6.00 6.21 1.70
C TYR A 82 -5.49 5.04 2.54
N SER A 83 -6.38 4.28 3.17
CA SER A 83 -6.00 3.12 3.98
C SER A 83 -5.32 2.03 3.16
N ILE A 84 -5.83 1.72 1.96
CA ILE A 84 -5.21 0.69 1.10
C ILE A 84 -3.86 1.18 0.54
N LEU A 85 -3.78 2.41 0.05
CA LEU A 85 -2.51 2.97 -0.44
C LEU A 85 -1.48 3.03 0.66
N ARG A 86 -1.82 3.59 1.83
CA ARG A 86 -0.89 3.73 2.94
C ARG A 86 -0.39 2.37 3.41
N ALA A 87 -1.28 1.39 3.58
CA ALA A 87 -0.89 0.03 3.99
C ALA A 87 0.06 -0.63 2.98
N ALA A 88 -0.11 -0.40 1.67
CA ALA A 88 0.78 -0.96 0.66
C ALA A 88 2.13 -0.23 0.62
N LEU A 89 2.11 1.11 0.65
CA LEU A 89 3.30 1.98 0.61
C LEU A 89 4.19 1.85 1.86
N HIS A 90 3.59 1.53 3.00
CA HIS A 90 4.24 1.37 4.31
C HIS A 90 4.55 -0.11 4.64
N SER A 91 4.31 -1.04 3.73
CA SER A 91 4.57 -2.47 4.00
C SER A 91 6.06 -2.82 4.01
N ASN A 92 6.45 -3.84 4.79
CA ASN A 92 7.83 -4.36 4.79
C ASN A 92 8.29 -4.81 3.39
N GLN A 93 7.35 -5.25 2.54
CA GLN A 93 7.67 -5.56 1.14
C GLN A 93 8.13 -4.32 0.38
N THR A 94 7.39 -3.21 0.50
CA THR A 94 7.76 -1.95 -0.13
C THR A 94 9.05 -1.39 0.44
N PHE A 95 9.20 -1.36 1.78
CA PHE A 95 10.42 -0.88 2.42
C PHE A 95 11.65 -1.70 2.07
N SER A 96 11.56 -3.04 2.08
CA SER A 96 12.67 -3.91 1.65
C SER A 96 13.06 -3.65 0.20
N ARG A 97 12.08 -3.45 -0.70
CA ARG A 97 12.37 -3.19 -2.12
C ARG A 97 12.96 -1.80 -2.35
N LEU A 98 12.49 -0.79 -1.63
CA LEU A 98 13.10 0.54 -1.65
C LEU A 98 14.54 0.48 -1.14
N ALA A 99 14.77 -0.16 0.01
CA ALA A 99 16.10 -0.35 0.57
C ALA A 99 17.09 -1.03 -0.39
N GLU A 100 16.64 -2.08 -1.08
CA GLU A 100 17.43 -2.73 -2.13
C GLU A 100 17.70 -1.81 -3.31
N LYS A 101 16.68 -1.09 -3.79
CA LYS A 101 16.78 -0.22 -4.96
C LYS A 101 17.67 0.99 -4.72
N LEU A 102 17.65 1.51 -3.50
CA LEU A 102 18.48 2.63 -3.02
C LEU A 102 19.88 2.17 -2.61
N ASP A 103 20.19 0.89 -2.78
CA ASP A 103 21.49 0.27 -2.54
C ASP A 103 22.03 0.45 -1.12
N ILE A 104 21.15 0.34 -0.11
CA ILE A 104 21.56 0.30 1.31
C ILE A 104 22.61 -0.81 1.52
N LEU A 105 22.56 -1.87 0.72
CA LEU A 105 23.47 -3.01 0.80
C LEU A 105 24.88 -2.73 0.26
N ALA A 106 25.09 -1.83 -0.72
CA ALA A 106 26.43 -1.43 -1.15
C ALA A 106 27.13 -0.49 -0.16
N VAL A 107 26.40 0.36 0.57
CA VAL A 107 26.94 1.12 1.72
C VAL A 107 27.40 0.17 2.83
N SER A 108 26.89 -1.06 2.80
CA SER A 108 26.89 -2.02 3.89
C SER A 108 27.81 -3.23 3.67
N GLY A 109 29.01 -3.10 3.09
CA GLY A 109 29.95 -4.24 3.01
C GLY A 109 30.18 -4.96 4.37
N ARG A 110 30.05 -4.22 5.49
CA ARG A 110 30.04 -4.76 6.87
C ARG A 110 28.65 -5.05 7.45
N ALA A 111 27.60 -4.28 7.12
CA ALA A 111 26.24 -4.60 7.55
C ALA A 111 25.73 -5.89 6.90
N LEU A 112 26.13 -6.16 5.66
CA LEU A 112 25.86 -7.41 4.98
C LEU A 112 26.46 -8.58 5.75
N GLN A 113 27.66 -8.45 6.34
CA GLN A 113 28.27 -9.44 7.24
C GLN A 113 27.50 -9.59 8.56
N SER A 114 27.01 -8.51 9.16
CA SER A 114 26.21 -8.60 10.40
C SER A 114 24.79 -9.13 10.18
N LEU A 115 24.20 -8.87 9.00
CA LEU A 115 22.91 -9.40 8.57
C LEU A 115 23.04 -10.85 8.06
N THR A 116 24.13 -11.20 7.38
CA THR A 116 24.43 -12.62 7.02
C THR A 116 24.80 -13.45 8.24
N ALA A 117 25.53 -12.89 9.23
CA ALA A 117 25.81 -13.59 10.49
C ALA A 117 24.54 -13.89 11.30
N ARG A 118 23.47 -13.08 11.13
CA ARG A 118 22.15 -13.35 11.69
C ARG A 118 21.30 -14.30 10.83
N THR A 119 21.69 -14.65 9.60
CA THR A 119 20.70 -15.25 8.65
C THR A 119 21.21 -16.30 7.65
N PHE A 120 22.50 -16.64 7.54
CA PHE A 120 22.91 -17.69 6.59
C PHE A 120 23.82 -18.78 7.17
N GLY A 121 23.22 -19.98 7.29
CA GLY A 121 23.86 -21.18 6.76
C GLY A 121 23.84 -21.12 5.23
N GLU A 122 24.93 -21.58 4.62
CA GLU A 122 25.26 -21.49 3.21
C GLU A 122 24.14 -21.96 2.26
N GLY A 123 24.03 -21.32 1.08
CA GLY A 123 23.47 -22.01 -0.08
C GLY A 123 22.68 -21.17 -1.08
N THR A 124 23.33 -20.95 -2.22
CA THR A 124 22.74 -20.94 -3.57
C THR A 124 22.01 -19.68 -4.08
N MET A 125 22.55 -19.21 -5.21
CA MET A 125 21.93 -18.33 -6.18
C MET A 125 20.65 -18.95 -6.74
N THR A 126 19.50 -18.50 -6.23
CA THR A 126 18.16 -18.47 -6.86
C THR A 126 17.20 -18.08 -5.74
N SER A 127 17.23 -16.86 -5.23
CA SER A 127 16.84 -16.73 -3.81
C SER A 127 15.63 -15.82 -3.62
N PHE A 128 14.44 -16.42 -3.65
CA PHE A 128 13.27 -15.86 -2.95
C PHE A 128 13.73 -15.42 -1.56
N LYS A 129 13.79 -14.11 -1.29
CA LYS A 129 14.14 -13.62 0.06
C LYS A 129 13.18 -14.25 1.05
N SER A 130 13.72 -14.84 2.11
CA SER A 130 12.90 -15.31 3.21
C SER A 130 12.16 -14.12 3.81
N TRP A 131 11.00 -14.37 4.42
CA TRP A 131 10.24 -13.32 5.09
C TRP A 131 11.09 -12.62 6.17
N GLY A 132 11.97 -13.36 6.85
CA GLY A 132 12.92 -12.80 7.82
C GLY A 132 13.90 -11.81 7.19
N GLN A 133 14.40 -12.07 5.98
CA GLN A 133 15.27 -11.12 5.27
C GLN A 133 14.51 -9.85 4.82
N VAL A 134 13.27 -10.00 4.36
CA VAL A 134 12.41 -8.86 3.99
C VAL A 134 12.18 -7.97 5.21
N LYS A 135 11.83 -8.59 6.34
CA LYS A 135 11.64 -7.87 7.60
C LYS A 135 12.92 -7.14 8.02
N ALA A 136 14.05 -7.84 8.14
CA ALA A 136 15.30 -7.21 8.55
C ALA A 136 15.76 -6.05 7.64
N THR A 137 15.49 -6.16 6.33
CA THR A 137 15.80 -5.07 5.38
C THR A 137 14.87 -3.86 5.59
N ALA A 138 13.59 -4.10 5.87
CA ALA A 138 12.63 -3.04 6.20
C ALA A 138 12.95 -2.36 7.54
N ASP A 139 13.24 -3.15 8.58
CA ASP A 139 13.60 -2.64 9.93
C ASP A 139 14.86 -1.72 9.84
N LEU A 140 15.84 -2.05 8.99
CA LEU A 140 17.00 -1.18 8.73
C LEU A 140 16.61 0.14 8.03
N PHE A 141 15.69 0.09 7.07
CA PHE A 141 15.21 1.30 6.40
C PHE A 141 14.49 2.22 7.38
N GLU A 142 13.66 1.66 8.27
CA GLU A 142 13.00 2.39 9.36
C GLU A 142 14.01 3.01 10.32
N THR A 143 15.06 2.26 10.70
CA THR A 143 16.16 2.79 11.53
C THR A 143 16.85 4.00 10.89
N ILE A 144 17.12 3.95 9.57
CA ILE A 144 17.69 5.07 8.80
C ILE A 144 16.77 6.28 8.84
N ILE A 145 15.46 6.08 8.69
CA ILE A 145 14.46 7.15 8.75
C ILE A 145 14.41 7.78 10.15
N GLY A 146 14.38 6.97 11.21
CA GLY A 146 14.40 7.47 12.59
C GLY A 146 15.66 8.27 12.88
N THR A 147 16.81 7.83 12.36
CA THR A 147 18.08 8.56 12.48
C THR A 147 18.05 9.88 11.71
N TYR A 148 17.56 9.87 10.46
CA TYR A 148 17.47 11.07 9.63
C TYR A 148 16.58 12.14 10.24
N PHE A 149 15.44 11.72 10.82
CA PHE A 149 14.57 12.62 11.56
C PHE A 149 15.29 13.31 12.73
N ASN A 150 16.11 12.58 13.49
CA ASN A 150 16.88 13.16 14.59
C ASN A 150 17.94 14.17 14.11
N GLU A 151 18.51 13.98 12.91
CA GLU A 151 19.51 14.89 12.34
C GLU A 151 18.89 16.12 11.64
N ALA A 152 17.78 15.94 10.92
CA ALA A 152 17.26 16.93 9.96
C ALA A 152 15.83 17.41 10.25
N GLY A 153 15.11 16.79 11.19
CA GLY A 153 13.75 17.16 11.55
C GLY A 153 12.65 16.61 10.62
N PHE A 154 11.40 16.91 10.97
CA PHE A 154 10.24 16.31 10.29
C PHE A 154 9.98 16.88 8.90
N GLU A 155 10.24 18.17 8.71
CA GLU A 155 10.05 18.85 7.44
C GLU A 155 10.98 18.29 6.36
N ALA A 156 12.27 18.11 6.69
CA ALA A 156 13.25 17.49 5.80
C ALA A 156 12.89 16.04 5.44
N LEU A 157 12.34 15.28 6.39
CA LEU A 157 11.80 13.94 6.15
C LEU A 157 10.60 13.98 5.18
N CYS A 158 9.69 14.94 5.35
CA CYS A 158 8.54 15.12 4.46
C CYS A 158 8.97 15.46 3.03
N GLU A 159 9.98 16.31 2.86
CA GLU A 159 10.50 16.70 1.55
C GLU A 159 11.16 15.53 0.83
N TRP A 160 12.13 14.87 1.46
CA TRP A 160 12.80 13.69 0.90
C TRP A 160 11.81 12.57 0.55
N SER A 161 10.88 12.27 1.46
CA SER A 161 9.89 11.23 1.22
C SER A 161 8.90 11.61 0.12
N ALA A 162 8.62 12.89 -0.11
CA ALA A 162 7.70 13.32 -1.17
C ALA A 162 8.27 13.02 -2.56
N GLU A 163 9.59 13.17 -2.74
CA GLU A 163 10.29 12.81 -3.97
C GLU A 163 10.27 11.29 -4.19
N LEU A 164 10.63 10.53 -3.15
CA LEU A 164 10.68 9.06 -3.20
C LEU A 164 9.32 8.43 -3.52
N TYR A 165 8.24 8.93 -2.91
CA TYR A 165 6.92 8.30 -2.98
C TYR A 165 6.03 8.82 -4.10
N GLN A 166 6.38 9.92 -4.79
CA GLN A 166 5.52 10.54 -5.80
C GLN A 166 5.07 9.54 -6.88
N ARG A 167 6.02 8.79 -7.45
CA ARG A 167 5.72 7.80 -8.50
C ARG A 167 4.91 6.62 -7.97
N LEU A 168 5.22 6.16 -6.76
CA LEU A 168 4.54 5.03 -6.11
C LEU A 168 3.07 5.35 -5.79
N ILE A 169 2.80 6.58 -5.32
CA ILE A 169 1.45 7.04 -5.05
C ILE A 169 0.61 7.06 -6.34
N VAL A 170 1.18 7.54 -7.44
CA VAL A 170 0.51 7.56 -8.75
C VAL A 170 0.21 6.14 -9.23
N ALA A 171 1.21 5.24 -9.21
CA ALA A 171 1.06 3.85 -9.62
C ALA A 171 -0.01 3.12 -8.78
N GLY A 172 0.06 3.24 -7.47
CA GLY A 172 -0.91 2.64 -6.55
C GLY A 172 -2.32 3.18 -6.75
N LYS A 173 -2.48 4.51 -6.91
CA LYS A 173 -3.79 5.14 -7.14
C LYS A 173 -4.43 4.61 -8.42
N ASN A 174 -3.67 4.54 -9.51
CA ASN A 174 -4.16 4.05 -10.80
C ASN A 174 -4.58 2.58 -10.72
N ALA A 175 -3.82 1.75 -10.02
CA ALA A 175 -4.16 0.35 -9.78
C ALA A 175 -5.45 0.20 -8.95
N TYR A 176 -5.61 1.01 -7.89
CA TYR A 176 -6.83 1.02 -7.07
C TYR A 176 -8.08 1.36 -7.89
N LEU A 177 -8.01 2.43 -8.70
CA LEU A 177 -9.14 2.89 -9.51
C LEU A 177 -9.50 1.86 -10.57
N SER A 178 -8.50 1.25 -11.22
CA SER A 178 -8.70 0.20 -12.21
C SER A 178 -9.46 -0.99 -11.63
N GLN A 179 -9.08 -1.47 -10.43
CA GLN A 179 -9.78 -2.55 -9.74
C GLN A 179 -11.21 -2.16 -9.31
N SER A 180 -11.43 -0.88 -8.99
CA SER A 180 -12.77 -0.38 -8.62
C SER A 180 -13.72 -0.39 -9.82
N LEU A 181 -13.24 -0.03 -11.01
CA LEU A 181 -14.00 -0.10 -12.26
C LEU A 181 -14.33 -1.54 -12.67
N VAL A 182 -13.38 -2.47 -12.52
CA VAL A 182 -13.62 -3.90 -12.77
C VAL A 182 -14.74 -4.42 -11.88
N GLY A 183 -14.70 -4.10 -10.57
CA GLY A 183 -15.77 -4.46 -9.64
C GLY A 183 -17.13 -3.89 -10.05
N ALA A 184 -17.19 -2.61 -10.41
CA ALA A 184 -18.42 -1.96 -10.86
C ALA A 184 -19.00 -2.60 -12.13
N ARG A 185 -18.15 -2.97 -13.11
CA ARG A 185 -18.57 -3.64 -14.34
C ARG A 185 -19.13 -5.04 -14.07
N ILE A 186 -18.50 -5.81 -13.18
CA ILE A 186 -18.99 -7.13 -12.77
C ILE A 186 -20.34 -7.00 -12.06
N SER A 187 -20.48 -6.05 -11.13
CA SER A 187 -21.75 -5.81 -10.43
C SER A 187 -22.86 -5.37 -11.39
N ALA A 188 -22.56 -4.46 -12.32
CA ALA A 188 -23.52 -4.02 -13.34
C ALA A 188 -23.94 -5.17 -14.27
N PHE A 189 -23.00 -6.00 -14.72
CA PHE A 189 -23.28 -7.19 -15.52
C PHE A 189 -24.16 -8.19 -14.75
N ALA A 190 -23.81 -8.51 -13.50
CA ALA A 190 -24.60 -9.42 -12.65
C ALA A 190 -26.01 -8.89 -12.37
N TYR A 191 -26.18 -7.58 -12.23
CA TYR A 191 -27.50 -6.96 -12.11
C TYR A 191 -28.30 -7.09 -13.42
N ALA A 192 -27.67 -6.84 -14.57
CA ALA A 192 -28.30 -6.96 -15.88
C ALA A 192 -28.73 -8.40 -16.19
N THR A 193 -27.89 -9.40 -15.89
CA THR A 193 -28.22 -10.82 -16.11
C THR A 193 -29.35 -11.30 -15.21
N ARG A 194 -29.37 -10.91 -13.93
CA ARG A 194 -30.51 -11.21 -13.03
C ARG A 194 -31.81 -10.63 -13.53
N ARG A 195 -31.79 -9.46 -14.19
CA ARG A 195 -33.00 -8.82 -14.71
C ARG A 195 -33.49 -9.46 -16.01
N ALA A 196 -32.59 -10.01 -16.81
CA ALA A 196 -32.93 -10.72 -18.05
C ALA A 196 -33.54 -12.11 -17.78
N ASP A 197 -33.25 -12.74 -16.64
CA ASP A 197 -33.80 -14.04 -16.22
C ASP A 197 -35.20 -13.94 -15.59
N VAL A 198 -35.69 -12.72 -15.33
CA VAL A 198 -37.08 -12.50 -14.94
C VAL A 198 -37.89 -12.26 -16.21
N SER A 199 -38.52 -13.31 -16.76
CA SER A 199 -39.51 -13.18 -17.84
C SER A 199 -40.51 -12.07 -17.50
N PRO A 200 -40.85 -11.17 -18.44
CA PRO A 200 -41.85 -10.15 -18.18
C PRO A 200 -43.18 -10.87 -17.93
N VAL A 201 -43.75 -10.69 -16.73
CA VAL A 201 -45.15 -11.02 -16.48
C VAL A 201 -45.96 -10.08 -17.37
N ILE A 202 -46.41 -10.57 -18.52
CA ILE A 202 -47.35 -9.85 -19.36
C ILE A 202 -48.66 -9.81 -18.58
N TYR A 203 -48.96 -8.67 -17.96
CA TYR A 203 -50.29 -8.41 -17.45
C TYR A 203 -51.22 -8.25 -18.66
N HIS A 204 -52.07 -9.25 -18.90
CA HIS A 204 -53.21 -9.09 -19.79
C HIS A 204 -54.19 -8.11 -19.13
N ALA A 205 -54.31 -6.90 -19.67
CA ALA A 205 -55.37 -5.97 -19.27
C ALA A 205 -56.71 -6.54 -19.75
N GLU A 206 -57.53 -6.98 -18.80
CA GLU A 206 -58.89 -7.45 -19.04
C GLU A 206 -59.73 -6.26 -19.54
N LYS A 207 -60.38 -6.41 -20.71
CA LYS A 207 -61.26 -5.38 -21.26
C LYS A 207 -62.47 -5.22 -20.34
N ALA A 208 -62.68 -4.00 -19.83
CA ALA A 208 -63.91 -3.63 -19.14
C ALA A 208 -65.13 -3.85 -20.06
N ASN A 209 -66.09 -4.63 -19.58
CA ASN A 209 -67.38 -4.88 -20.22
C ASN A 209 -68.34 -3.70 -19.94
N PRO A 210 -68.85 -2.97 -20.94
CA PRO A 210 -69.77 -1.87 -20.71
C PRO A 210 -71.21 -2.35 -20.91
N SER A 211 -71.82 -2.91 -19.87
CA SER A 211 -73.28 -3.03 -19.80
C SER A 211 -73.73 -3.45 -18.41
N GLN A 212 -74.19 -2.48 -17.62
CA GLN A 212 -75.45 -2.55 -16.86
C GLN A 212 -75.67 -1.24 -16.11
N ASP A 213 -76.55 -0.41 -16.66
CA ASP A 213 -77.33 0.55 -15.86
C ASP A 213 -78.32 -0.24 -15.00
N VAL A 214 -78.55 0.20 -13.75
CA VAL A 214 -79.88 0.60 -13.20
C VAL A 214 -79.74 1.01 -11.72
N TYR A 215 -80.14 2.27 -11.49
CA TYR A 215 -80.71 2.95 -10.31
C TYR A 215 -81.00 2.18 -8.99
N PHE A 216 -80.76 2.83 -7.83
CA PHE A 216 -81.71 3.68 -7.06
C PHE A 216 -81.20 3.88 -5.61
N GLY A 217 -81.46 5.06 -5.03
CA GLY A 217 -81.72 5.18 -3.58
C GLY A 217 -80.92 6.23 -2.82
N SER A 218 -81.30 7.50 -2.95
CA SER A 218 -81.07 8.52 -1.91
C SER A 218 -82.18 8.45 -0.87
N ILE A 219 -81.86 8.20 0.41
CA ILE A 219 -82.62 8.69 1.57
C ILE A 219 -81.63 8.94 2.74
N LEU A 220 -81.55 10.24 3.10
CA LEU A 220 -81.16 10.89 4.38
C LEU A 220 -79.78 10.59 4.98
#